data_AF-A0AB39HIF8-F1
#
_entry.id   AF-A0AB39HIF8-F1
#
_cell.length_a   1.000
_cell.length_b   1.000
_cell.length_c   1.000
_cell.angle_alpha   90.00
_cell.angle_beta   90.00
_cell.angle_gamma   90.00
#
_symmetry.space_group_name_H-M   'P 1'
#
loop_
_entity.id
_entity.type
_entity.pdbx_description
1 polymer ?
#
loop_
_entity_poly.entity_id
_entity_poly.type
_entity_poly.pdbx_seq_one_letter_code
_entity_poly.pdbx_strand_id
1 'polypeptide(L)'
;MAMNHQYVKGMDQSLTGGTVTAAEIHSHKNGWLVVHKTNEDMKPGPVVGYAPLKSGMNKDVTAILMEPIEKDQKLMLMLHGEDGGMKTGVFEYTLGAKEDGPVKVDGKLVMAVITAS
;
A
#
# COMPACT_ATOMS: atom_id res chain seq x y z
N MET A 1 7.10 18.14 19.53
CA MET A 1 5.85 17.37 19.36
C MET A 1 6.07 16.42 18.19
N ALA A 2 6.18 15.12 18.44
CA ALA A 2 6.36 14.15 17.35
C ALA A 2 5.07 14.09 16.54
N MET A 3 5.16 14.41 15.26
CA MET A 3 4.03 14.35 14.33
C MET A 3 3.65 12.87 14.14
N ASN A 4 2.74 12.37 14.98
CA ASN A 4 2.15 11.03 14.95
C ASN A 4 1.26 10.79 13.72
N HIS A 5 1.65 11.26 12.54
CA HIS A 5 0.87 11.05 11.32
C HIS A 5 1.24 9.70 10.69
N GLN A 6 0.24 8.97 10.21
CA GLN A 6 0.45 7.78 9.38
C GLN A 6 0.84 8.25 7.98
N TYR A 7 1.83 7.61 7.37
CA TYR A 7 2.30 7.97 6.03
C TYR A 7 2.89 6.77 5.32
N VAL A 8 2.93 6.86 3.99
CA VAL A 8 3.64 5.94 3.11
C VAL A 8 4.65 6.76 2.32
N LYS A 9 5.89 6.30 2.23
CA LYS A 9 6.93 6.83 1.36
C LYS A 9 7.32 5.75 0.37
N GLY A 10 7.11 6.03 -0.91
CA GLY A 10 7.61 5.25 -2.03
C GLY A 10 8.44 6.13 -2.94
N MET A 11 9.25 5.50 -3.78
CA MET A 11 9.99 6.16 -4.85
C MET A 11 9.88 5.33 -6.12
N ASP A 12 10.04 6.01 -7.26
CA ASP A 12 10.10 5.39 -8.57
C ASP A 12 11.23 4.36 -8.60
N GLN A 13 10.94 3.19 -9.14
CA GLN A 13 11.84 2.05 -9.09
C GLN A 13 11.56 1.08 -10.23
N SER A 14 12.55 0.26 -10.58
CA SER A 14 12.34 -0.81 -11.53
C SER A 14 11.61 -1.98 -10.88
N LEU A 15 10.54 -2.44 -11.50
CA LEU A 15 9.70 -3.53 -11.02
C LEU A 15 10.00 -4.85 -11.76
N THR A 16 11.12 -4.91 -12.48
CA THR A 16 11.56 -6.09 -13.23
C THR A 16 11.77 -7.32 -12.35
N GLY A 17 12.01 -7.13 -11.06
CA GLY A 17 12.10 -8.20 -10.06
C GLY A 17 10.76 -8.75 -9.56
N GLY A 18 9.62 -8.24 -10.05
CA GLY A 18 8.29 -8.67 -9.59
C GLY A 18 7.96 -8.23 -8.18
N THR A 19 8.62 -7.18 -7.67
CA THR A 19 8.39 -6.62 -6.35
C THR A 19 8.37 -5.10 -6.41
N VAL A 20 7.72 -4.49 -5.41
CA VAL A 20 7.76 -3.05 -5.16
C VAL A 20 8.08 -2.80 -3.71
N THR A 21 8.95 -1.83 -3.45
CA THR A 21 9.38 -1.47 -2.10
C THR A 21 8.91 -0.07 -1.73
N ALA A 22 8.23 0.03 -0.59
CA ALA A 22 8.01 1.30 0.11
C ALA A 22 9.18 1.55 1.06
N ALA A 23 9.85 2.70 0.91
CA ALA A 23 10.99 3.05 1.73
C ALA A 23 10.63 3.14 3.22
N GLU A 24 9.46 3.70 3.54
CA GLU A 24 9.01 3.86 4.92
C GLU A 24 7.49 3.95 5.01
N ILE A 25 6.90 3.23 5.96
CA ILE A 25 5.48 3.27 6.26
C ILE A 25 5.30 3.39 7.76
N HIS A 26 4.61 4.43 8.20
CA HIS A 26 4.21 4.58 9.59
C HIS A 26 2.72 4.26 9.72
N SER A 27 2.41 3.19 10.46
CA SER A 27 1.05 2.73 10.72
C SER A 27 0.76 2.76 12.21
N HIS A 28 -0.44 3.15 12.63
CA HIS A 28 -0.79 3.15 14.07
C HIS A 28 -1.14 1.77 14.60
N LYS A 29 -1.60 0.87 13.73
CA LYS A 29 -1.95 -0.53 14.04
C LYS A 29 -1.22 -1.47 13.08
N ASN A 30 -1.34 -2.78 13.26
CA ASN A 30 -0.95 -3.66 12.16
C ASN A 30 -1.96 -3.51 11.02
N GLY A 31 -1.53 -3.90 9.84
CA GLY A 31 -2.28 -3.67 8.62
C GLY A 31 -1.48 -4.12 7.43
N TRP A 32 -1.72 -3.47 6.30
CA TRP A 32 -1.22 -3.92 5.02
C TRP A 32 -0.73 -2.74 4.18
N LEU A 33 0.40 -2.92 3.53
CA LEU A 33 0.75 -2.18 2.34
C LEU A 33 0.00 -2.84 1.19
N VAL A 34 -0.84 -2.09 0.50
CA VAL A 34 -1.57 -2.57 -0.68
C VAL A 34 -1.12 -1.78 -1.88
N VAL A 35 -0.81 -2.50 -2.96
CA VAL A 35 -0.31 -1.93 -4.20
C VAL A 35 -1.44 -1.99 -5.21
N HIS A 36 -1.94 -0.83 -5.63
CA HIS A 36 -2.94 -0.71 -6.69
C HIS A 36 -2.29 -0.25 -7.99
N LYS A 37 -2.71 -0.80 -9.12
CA LYS A 37 -2.51 -0.11 -10.40
C LYS A 37 -3.30 1.19 -10.41
N THR A 38 -2.73 2.26 -10.93
CA THR A 38 -3.45 3.53 -11.09
C THR A 38 -3.09 4.18 -12.41
N ASN A 39 -4.02 4.98 -12.93
CA ASN A 39 -3.88 5.68 -14.20
C ASN A 39 -3.84 7.19 -13.95
N GLU A 40 -3.96 7.99 -14.99
CA GLU A 40 -3.92 9.46 -14.92
C GLU A 40 -5.00 10.06 -14.01
N ASP A 41 -6.13 9.37 -13.84
CA ASP A 41 -7.20 9.74 -12.91
C ASP A 41 -6.82 9.60 -11.41
N MET A 42 -5.66 9.04 -11.08
CA MET A 42 -5.21 8.76 -9.71
C MET A 42 -6.24 8.00 -8.87
N LYS A 43 -7.01 7.11 -9.53
CA LYS A 43 -7.98 6.22 -8.86
C LYS A 43 -7.32 4.88 -8.56
N PRO A 44 -7.59 4.27 -7.39
CA PRO A 44 -7.12 2.92 -7.09
C PRO A 44 -7.81 1.93 -8.02
N GLY A 45 -7.01 1.25 -8.85
CA GLY A 45 -7.44 0.16 -9.73
C GLY A 45 -7.32 -1.20 -9.05
N PRO A 46 -7.07 -2.29 -9.80
CA PRO A 46 -6.90 -3.61 -9.22
C PRO A 46 -5.69 -3.67 -8.28
N VAL A 47 -5.81 -4.50 -7.24
CA VAL A 47 -4.69 -4.82 -6.34
C VAL A 47 -3.73 -5.74 -7.08
N VAL A 48 -2.46 -5.36 -7.12
CA VAL A 48 -1.40 -6.09 -7.82
C VAL A 48 -0.30 -6.55 -6.89
N GLY A 49 -0.36 -6.23 -5.60
CA GLY A 49 0.56 -6.73 -4.59
C GLY A 49 0.14 -6.26 -3.21
N TYR A 50 0.64 -6.94 -2.19
CA TYR A 50 0.44 -6.53 -0.80
C TYR A 50 1.56 -7.06 0.10
N ALA A 51 1.75 -6.43 1.26
CA ALA A 51 2.68 -6.85 2.29
C ALA A 51 2.13 -6.55 3.69
N PRO A 52 2.37 -7.41 4.69
CA PRO A 52 1.97 -7.15 6.06
C PRO A 52 2.79 -6.02 6.68
N LEU A 53 2.14 -5.19 7.50
CA LEU A 53 2.74 -4.11 8.26
C LEU A 53 2.48 -4.32 9.74
N LYS A 54 3.44 -3.90 10.57
CA LYS A 54 3.26 -3.83 12.03
C LYS A 54 2.90 -2.41 12.44
N SER A 55 2.28 -2.28 13.61
CA SER A 55 2.16 -0.99 14.27
C SER A 55 3.53 -0.33 14.47
N GLY A 56 3.57 0.99 14.32
CA GLY A 56 4.77 1.81 14.32
C GLY A 56 5.41 1.98 12.95
N MET A 57 6.73 2.10 12.94
CA MET A 57 7.53 2.40 11.75
C MET A 57 7.99 1.11 11.08
N ASN A 58 7.65 0.96 9.80
CA ASN A 58 8.09 -0.12 8.93
C ASN A 58 9.01 0.48 7.87
N LYS A 59 10.18 -0.12 7.64
CA LYS A 59 11.15 0.35 6.63
C LYS A 59 11.38 -0.75 5.60
N ASP A 60 11.68 -0.34 4.38
CA ASP A 60 12.01 -1.23 3.26
C ASP A 60 10.94 -2.32 3.06
N VAL A 61 9.68 -1.93 3.16
CA VAL A 61 8.53 -2.85 3.06
C VAL A 61 8.38 -3.25 1.61
N THR A 62 8.66 -4.53 1.35
CA THR A 62 8.60 -5.08 0.00
C THR A 62 7.33 -5.90 -0.19
N ALA A 63 6.52 -5.51 -1.17
CA ALA A 63 5.36 -6.24 -1.62
C ALA A 63 5.69 -7.04 -2.87
N ILE A 64 5.27 -8.31 -2.88
CA ILE A 64 5.39 -9.16 -4.06
C ILE A 64 4.25 -8.82 -5.01
N LEU A 65 4.60 -8.56 -6.27
CA LEU A 65 3.63 -8.29 -7.31
C LEU A 65 3.06 -9.62 -7.82
N MET A 66 1.75 -9.72 -7.87
CA MET A 66 1.01 -10.89 -8.35
C MET A 66 0.99 -10.97 -9.88
N GLU A 67 1.33 -9.87 -10.55
CA GLU A 67 1.42 -9.78 -12.00
C GLU A 67 2.57 -8.86 -12.43
N PRO A 68 3.10 -9.04 -13.65
CA PRO A 68 4.07 -8.11 -14.22
C PRO A 68 3.49 -6.70 -14.37
N ILE A 69 4.33 -5.69 -14.12
CA ILE A 69 3.97 -4.29 -14.27
C ILE A 69 4.77 -3.70 -15.43
N GLU A 70 4.06 -3.02 -16.33
CA GLU A 70 4.67 -2.38 -17.49
C GLU A 70 5.54 -1.19 -17.08
N LYS A 71 6.53 -0.86 -17.91
CA LYS A 71 7.31 0.36 -17.75
C LYS A 71 6.39 1.58 -17.85
N ASP A 72 6.69 2.61 -17.07
CA ASP A 72 5.94 3.86 -16.94
C ASP A 72 4.54 3.70 -16.33
N GLN A 73 4.14 2.49 -15.91
CA GLN A 73 2.91 2.27 -15.17
C GLN A 73 3.00 2.88 -13.78
N LYS A 74 1.97 3.66 -13.42
CA LYS A 74 1.83 4.22 -12.07
C LYS A 74 1.23 3.19 -11.12
N LEU A 75 1.82 3.09 -9.94
CA LEU A 75 1.31 2.29 -8.84
C LEU A 75 1.02 3.18 -7.64
N MET A 76 -0.05 2.84 -6.93
CA MET A 76 -0.48 3.50 -5.72
C MET A 76 -0.23 2.57 -4.54
N LEU A 77 0.72 2.95 -3.70
CA LEU A 77 1.06 2.30 -2.44
C LEU A 77 0.16 2.88 -1.36
N MET A 78 -0.80 2.09 -0.88
CA MET A 78 -1.82 2.53 0.06
C MET A 78 -1.73 1.78 1.37
N LEU A 79 -1.85 2.50 2.49
CA LEU A 79 -1.95 1.90 3.81
C LEU A 79 -3.39 1.42 4.04
N HIS A 80 -3.53 0.14 4.34
CA HIS A 80 -4.78 -0.50 4.76
C HIS A 80 -4.68 -0.97 6.19
N GLY A 81 -5.79 -0.92 6.92
CA GLY A 81 -5.89 -1.49 8.26
C GLY A 81 -6.13 -3.00 8.19
N GLU A 82 -6.04 -3.67 9.33
CA GLU A 82 -6.57 -5.04 9.54
C GLU A 82 -7.97 -5.03 10.20
N ASP A 83 -8.52 -3.84 10.46
CA ASP A 83 -9.82 -3.69 11.11
C ASP A 83 -10.92 -4.20 10.16
N GLY A 84 -11.70 -5.18 10.62
CA GLY A 84 -12.82 -5.76 9.88
C GLY A 84 -12.51 -7.09 9.21
N GLY A 85 -11.24 -7.47 9.03
CA GLY A 85 -10.87 -8.82 8.60
C GLY A 85 -11.41 -9.89 9.55
N MET A 86 -11.86 -11.01 8.99
CA MET A 86 -12.32 -12.19 9.73
C MET A 86 -11.13 -12.97 10.33
N LYS A 87 -9.91 -12.78 9.79
CA LYS A 87 -8.69 -13.45 10.26
C LYS A 87 -7.51 -12.48 10.38
N THR A 88 -7.05 -12.28 11.62
CA THR A 88 -5.80 -11.54 11.90
C THR A 88 -4.62 -12.12 11.11
N GLY A 89 -3.89 -11.27 10.40
CA GLY A 89 -2.72 -11.67 9.61
C GLY A 89 -3.03 -12.31 8.26
N VAL A 90 -4.29 -12.32 7.82
CA VAL A 90 -4.69 -12.66 6.45
C VAL A 90 -5.25 -11.40 5.79
N PHE A 91 -4.74 -11.07 4.60
CA PHE A 91 -5.28 -9.95 3.82
C PHE A 91 -6.55 -10.41 3.10
N GLU A 92 -7.71 -9.89 3.50
CA GLU A 92 -9.02 -10.33 2.98
C GLU A 92 -9.67 -9.29 2.05
N TYR A 93 -8.95 -8.21 1.72
CA TYR A 93 -9.46 -7.16 0.84
C TYR A 93 -9.66 -7.66 -0.59
N THR A 94 -10.93 -7.75 -1.00
CA THR A 94 -11.33 -7.85 -2.40
C THR A 94 -11.71 -6.47 -2.93
N LEU A 95 -11.72 -6.27 -4.25
CA LEU A 95 -12.12 -5.01 -4.90
C LEU A 95 -13.53 -4.58 -4.44
N GLY A 96 -13.61 -3.73 -3.41
CA GLY A 96 -14.87 -3.23 -2.83
C GLY A 96 -15.27 -3.83 -1.47
N ALA A 97 -14.44 -4.67 -0.85
CA ALA A 97 -14.67 -5.15 0.52
C ALA A 97 -14.55 -4.01 1.54
N LYS A 98 -15.33 -4.10 2.62
CA LYS A 98 -15.21 -3.18 3.76
C LYS A 98 -14.13 -3.65 4.73
N GLU A 99 -13.87 -4.95 4.78
CA GLU A 99 -12.80 -5.56 5.56
C GLU A 99 -11.43 -5.10 5.04
N ASP A 100 -10.49 -4.82 5.94
CA ASP A 100 -9.13 -4.37 5.61
C ASP A 100 -9.08 -3.13 4.70
N GLY A 101 -9.99 -2.19 4.93
CA GLY A 101 -10.13 -0.98 4.12
C GLY A 101 -8.97 0.01 4.24
N PRO A 102 -8.89 1.00 3.34
CA PRO A 102 -7.82 1.98 3.33
C PRO A 102 -7.89 2.93 4.52
N VAL A 103 -6.73 3.20 5.12
CA VAL A 103 -6.59 4.12 6.24
C VAL A 103 -6.72 5.56 5.74
N LYS A 104 -7.52 6.34 6.47
CA LYS A 104 -7.68 7.78 6.23
C LYS A 104 -7.23 8.57 7.46
N VAL A 105 -6.43 9.61 7.23
CA VAL A 105 -6.05 10.60 8.24
C VAL A 105 -6.58 11.94 7.77
N ASP A 106 -7.36 12.62 8.62
CA ASP A 106 -8.04 13.88 8.29
C ASP A 106 -8.88 13.81 6.98
N GLY A 107 -9.51 12.66 6.75
CA GLY A 107 -10.32 12.39 5.56
C GLY A 107 -9.53 12.09 4.28
N LYS A 108 -8.19 12.12 4.32
CA LYS A 108 -7.32 11.84 3.18
C LYS A 108 -6.73 10.43 3.26
N LEU A 109 -6.64 9.76 2.11
CA LEU A 109 -6.00 8.45 2.01
C LEU A 109 -4.51 8.56 2.34
N VAL A 110 -4.02 7.61 3.14
CA VAL A 110 -2.60 7.48 3.45
C VAL A 110 -1.94 6.65 2.35
N MET A 111 -1.32 7.33 1.40
CA MET A 111 -0.77 6.68 0.21
C MET A 111 0.44 7.43 -0.37
N ALA A 112 1.19 6.74 -1.22
CA ALA A 112 2.17 7.31 -2.14
C ALA A 112 1.95 6.76 -3.55
N VAL A 113 2.26 7.57 -4.57
CA VAL A 113 2.27 7.11 -5.96
C VAL A 113 3.71 6.99 -6.40
N ILE A 114 4.01 5.89 -7.09
CA ILE A 114 5.31 5.66 -7.74
C ILE A 114 5.09 5.34 -9.21
N THR A 115 6.14 5.49 -10.00
CA THR A 115 6.20 5.10 -11.41
C THR A 115 7.17 3.94 -11.56
N ALA A 116 6.76 2.91 -12.29
CA ALA A 116 7.63 1.82 -12.70
C ALA A 116 8.63 2.31 -13.75
N SER A 117 9.94 2.19 -13.49
CA SER A 117 11.00 2.70 -14.38
C SER A 117 11.75 1.62 -15.15
#